data_AF-A0A7S1E7E7-F1
#
_entry.id   AF-A0A7S1E7E7-F1
#
_cell.length_a   1.000
_cell.length_b   1.000
_cell.length_c   1.000
_cell.angle_alpha   90.00
_cell.angle_beta   90.00
_cell.angle_gamma   90.00
#
_symmetry.space_group_name_H-M   'P 1'
#
loop_
_entity.id
_entity.type
_entity.pdbx_description
1 polymer ?
#
loop_
_entity_poly.entity_id
_entity_poly.type
_entity_poly.pdbx_seq_one_letter_code
_entity_poly.pdbx_strand_id
1 'polypeptide(L)'
;DLDSAMPTRKNPVDYSPEACPPEFAKAFLVGDGPYFKLEPSYDVWSLGMALYELSTATTFFSRKSPEQITKVLRDPEFKPDTSQVPDDKLRDLIDSCLQRDPKKRPSITQILLHPYFLTTGFGPFSF
;
A
#
# COMPACT_ATOMS: atom_id res chain seq x y z
N ASP A 1 -1.38 17.18 -14.01
CA ASP A 1 0.02 16.90 -14.35
C ASP A 1 0.21 15.44 -14.70
N LEU A 2 0.67 15.17 -15.92
CA LEU A 2 1.01 13.83 -16.41
C LEU A 2 2.46 13.42 -16.07
N ASP A 3 3.19 14.27 -15.34
CA ASP A 3 4.58 14.04 -14.92
C ASP A 3 4.71 13.19 -13.63
N SER A 4 3.61 12.79 -13.00
CA SER A 4 3.65 11.85 -11.85
C SER A 4 3.72 10.38 -12.29
N ALA A 5 3.67 10.08 -13.58
CA ALA A 5 3.84 8.72 -14.08
C ALA A 5 5.33 8.36 -14.09
N MET A 6 5.75 7.54 -13.12
CA MET A 6 7.10 6.98 -13.06
C MET A 6 7.40 6.22 -14.37
N PRO A 7 8.41 6.63 -15.17
CA PRO A 7 8.76 5.91 -16.38
C PRO A 7 9.29 4.53 -16.01
N THR A 8 8.69 3.48 -16.57
CA THR A 8 9.19 2.10 -16.43
C THR A 8 10.66 2.04 -16.81
N ARG A 9 11.51 1.53 -15.90
CA ARG A 9 12.98 1.36 -16.00
C ARG A 9 13.87 2.60 -15.71
N LYS A 10 13.52 3.44 -14.75
CA LYS A 10 14.48 4.39 -14.16
C LYS A 10 14.53 4.30 -12.63
N ASN A 11 15.70 4.62 -12.09
CA ASN A 11 15.98 4.63 -10.65
C ASN A 11 15.02 5.61 -9.94
N PRO A 12 14.32 5.20 -8.87
CA PRO A 12 13.49 6.12 -8.10
C PRO A 12 14.39 7.18 -7.45
N VAL A 13 14.27 8.44 -7.89
CA VAL A 13 15.04 9.56 -7.30
C VAL A 13 14.35 10.08 -6.02
N ASP A 14 13.03 9.88 -5.90
CA ASP A 14 12.24 10.22 -4.73
C ASP A 14 11.30 9.05 -4.40
N TYR A 15 11.37 8.49 -3.19
CA TYR A 15 10.42 7.50 -2.70
C TYR A 15 9.99 7.85 -1.28
N SER A 16 8.68 7.79 -1.02
CA SER A 16 8.12 7.92 0.34
C SER A 16 8.25 6.58 1.05
N PRO A 17 9.16 6.46 2.04
CA PRO A 17 9.40 5.19 2.73
C PRO A 17 8.15 4.68 3.46
N GLU A 18 7.23 5.57 3.86
CA GLU A 18 5.95 5.18 4.47
C GLU A 18 4.98 4.42 3.54
N ALA A 19 5.09 4.61 2.22
CA ALA A 19 4.21 3.97 1.23
C ALA A 19 4.87 2.79 0.51
N CYS A 20 6.14 2.52 0.79
CA CYS A 20 6.88 1.45 0.13
C CYS A 20 6.46 0.06 0.68
N PRO A 21 6.18 -0.92 -0.19
CA PRO A 21 5.94 -2.28 0.22
C PRO A 21 7.23 -3.00 0.64
N PRO A 22 7.12 -4.07 1.44
CA PRO A 22 8.27 -4.75 2.04
C PRO A 22 9.24 -5.36 1.02
N GLU A 23 8.78 -5.77 -0.16
CA GLU A 23 9.62 -6.28 -1.24
C GLU A 23 10.55 -5.23 -1.85
N PHE A 24 10.10 -3.97 -1.94
CA PHE A 24 10.92 -2.87 -2.44
C PHE A 24 12.00 -2.50 -1.42
N ALA A 25 11.64 -2.45 -0.14
CA ALA A 25 12.61 -2.24 0.94
C ALA A 25 13.71 -3.32 0.93
N LYS A 26 13.37 -4.58 0.61
CA LYS A 26 14.34 -5.66 0.46
C LYS A 26 15.23 -5.49 -0.77
N ALA A 27 14.67 -5.11 -1.92
CA ALA A 27 15.44 -4.90 -3.15
C ALA A 27 16.39 -3.70 -3.07
N PHE A 28 15.94 -2.60 -2.46
CA PHE A 28 16.75 -1.40 -2.26
C PHE A 28 18.01 -1.68 -1.42
N LEU A 29 17.86 -2.44 -0.32
CA LEU A 29 18.98 -2.80 0.56
C LEU A 29 20.01 -3.74 -0.06
N VAL A 30 19.60 -4.57 -1.02
CA VAL A 30 20.50 -5.49 -1.75
C VAL A 30 21.27 -4.75 -2.86
N GLY A 31 21.00 -3.47 -3.07
CA GLY A 31 21.59 -2.68 -4.16
C GLY A 31 20.93 -2.93 -5.51
N ASP A 32 19.79 -3.62 -5.52
CA ASP A 32 19.04 -4.01 -6.73
C ASP A 32 17.86 -3.06 -7.01
N GLY A 33 17.76 -1.96 -6.24
CA GLY A 33 16.83 -0.85 -6.48
C GLY A 33 16.70 -0.41 -7.95
N PRO A 34 17.79 -0.24 -8.74
CA PRO A 34 17.70 0.14 -10.15
C PRO A 34 17.09 -0.94 -11.07
N TYR A 35 17.07 -2.21 -10.65
CA TYR A 35 16.51 -3.33 -11.42
C TYR A 35 15.16 -3.80 -10.87
N PHE A 36 14.68 -3.20 -9.78
CA PHE A 36 13.39 -3.54 -9.22
C PHE A 36 12.28 -3.28 -10.22
N LYS A 37 11.62 -4.35 -10.64
CA LYS A 37 10.49 -4.27 -11.55
C LYS A 37 9.26 -3.85 -10.76
N LEU A 38 8.82 -2.62 -10.97
CA LEU A 38 7.53 -2.14 -10.46
C LEU A 38 6.42 -3.02 -11.06
N GLU A 39 5.63 -3.63 -10.19
CA GLU A 39 4.44 -4.39 -10.55
C GLU A 39 3.20 -3.70 -10.00
N PRO A 40 2.01 -3.90 -10.60
CA PRO A 40 0.77 -3.27 -10.12
C PRO A 40 0.45 -3.58 -8.64
N SER A 41 0.98 -4.68 -8.10
CA SER A 41 0.89 -5.03 -6.68
C SER A 41 1.54 -3.99 -5.76
N TYR A 42 2.51 -3.21 -6.27
CA TYR A 42 3.11 -2.08 -5.54
C TYR A 42 2.06 -1.00 -5.29
N ASP A 43 1.33 -0.61 -6.33
CA ASP A 43 0.27 0.41 -6.25
C ASP A 43 -0.88 -0.03 -5.36
N VAL A 44 -1.16 -1.34 -5.29
CA VAL A 44 -2.17 -1.90 -4.38
C VAL A 44 -1.77 -1.72 -2.91
N TRP A 45 -0.48 -1.86 -2.59
CA TRP A 45 0.01 -1.64 -1.23
C TRP A 45 -0.07 -0.16 -0.84
N SER A 46 0.42 0.74 -1.70
CA SER A 46 0.36 2.18 -1.45
C SER A 46 -1.09 2.67 -1.36
N LEU A 47 -2.00 2.10 -2.15
CA LEU A 47 -3.44 2.32 -2.02
C LEU A 47 -3.97 1.85 -0.66
N GLY A 48 -3.58 0.67 -0.17
CA GLY A 48 -3.97 0.17 1.15
C GLY A 48 -3.55 1.10 2.28
N MET A 49 -2.32 1.62 2.23
CA MET A 49 -1.82 2.61 3.18
C MET A 49 -2.60 3.93 3.11
N ALA A 50 -2.90 4.41 1.90
CA ALA A 50 -3.69 5.62 1.69
C ALA A 50 -5.14 5.47 2.20
N LEU A 51 -5.78 4.33 1.93
CA LEU A 51 -7.13 4.04 2.43
C LEU A 51 -7.17 3.98 3.97
N TYR A 52 -6.15 3.39 4.59
CA TYR A 52 -6.02 3.39 6.04
C TYR A 52 -5.92 4.82 6.59
N GLU A 53 -5.04 5.64 6.01
CA GLU A 53 -4.86 7.03 6.43
C GLU A 53 -6.14 7.85 6.26
N LEU A 54 -6.85 7.70 5.14
CA LEU A 54 -8.13 8.36 4.91
C LEU A 54 -9.20 7.95 5.92
N SER A 55 -9.21 6.68 6.33
CA SER A 55 -10.21 6.15 7.27
C SER A 55 -9.93 6.52 8.74
N THR A 56 -8.66 6.68 9.11
CA THR A 56 -8.23 6.91 10.50
C THR A 56 -7.73 8.33 10.76
N ALA A 57 -7.62 9.15 9.70
CA ALA A 57 -6.94 10.45 9.69
C ALA A 57 -5.52 10.42 10.29
N THR A 58 -4.92 9.22 10.35
CA THR A 58 -3.64 8.97 11.01
C THR A 58 -2.77 8.15 10.07
N THR A 59 -1.53 8.60 9.83
CA THR A 59 -0.64 7.83 8.98
C THR A 59 -0.26 6.53 9.69
N PHE A 60 -0.25 5.41 8.96
CA PHE A 60 0.04 4.09 9.53
C PHE A 60 1.40 4.06 10.28
N PHE A 61 2.36 4.87 9.83
CA PHE A 61 3.69 4.99 10.42
C PHE A 61 3.96 6.33 11.12
N SER A 62 2.93 7.06 11.58
CA SER A 62 3.01 8.46 12.08
C SER A 62 4.02 8.77 13.18
N ARG A 63 4.72 7.76 13.72
CA ARG A 63 5.77 7.92 14.75
C ARG A 63 7.04 7.12 14.46
N LYS A 64 7.22 6.57 13.25
CA LYS A 64 8.40 5.77 12.91
C LYS A 64 9.28 6.53 11.91
N SER A 65 10.58 6.56 12.16
CA SER A 65 11.55 7.05 11.19
C SER A 65 11.58 6.13 9.96
N PRO A 66 12.03 6.60 8.78
CA PRO A 66 12.20 5.76 7.58
C PRO A 66 12.96 4.46 7.84
N GLU A 67 13.98 4.52 8.69
CA GLU A 67 14.81 3.39 9.11
C GLU A 67 14.00 2.39 9.97
N GLN A 68 13.14 2.88 10.84
CA GLN A 68 12.24 2.04 11.64
C GLN A 68 11.15 1.41 10.78
N ILE A 69 10.62 2.14 9.79
CA ILE A 69 9.63 1.63 8.84
C ILE A 69 10.23 0.48 8.03
N THR A 70 11.40 0.69 7.42
CA THR A 70 12.11 -0.36 6.67
C THR A 70 12.45 -1.57 7.53
N LYS A 71 12.84 -1.38 8.80
CA LYS A 71 13.09 -2.49 9.74
C LYS A 71 11.83 -3.28 10.07
N VAL A 72 10.71 -2.61 10.28
CA VAL A 72 9.40 -3.23 10.55
C VAL A 72 8.89 -3.96 9.31
N LEU A 73 8.99 -3.34 8.13
CA LEU A 73 8.65 -3.97 6.85
C LEU A 73 9.56 -5.16 6.53
N ARG A 74 10.80 -5.21 7.04
CA ARG A 74 11.67 -6.38 6.90
C ARG A 74 11.22 -7.56 7.76
N ASP A 75 10.60 -7.30 8.90
CA ASP A 75 10.23 -8.34 9.86
C ASP A 75 9.16 -9.28 9.25
N PRO A 76 9.45 -10.60 9.12
CA PRO A 76 8.48 -11.55 8.59
C PRO A 76 7.26 -11.74 9.50
N GLU A 77 7.35 -11.39 10.79
CA GLU A 77 6.24 -11.49 11.73
C GLU A 77 5.38 -10.22 11.77
N PHE A 78 5.81 -9.15 11.09
CA PHE A 78 5.03 -7.92 11.04
C PHE A 78 3.70 -8.13 10.32
N LYS A 79 2.62 -7.87 11.04
CA LYS A 79 1.26 -7.81 10.51
C LYS A 79 0.76 -6.36 10.62
N PRO A 80 0.19 -5.81 9.53
CA PRO A 80 -0.46 -4.51 9.61
C PRO A 80 -1.64 -4.60 10.58
N ASP A 81 -1.73 -3.63 11.50
CA ASP A 81 -2.85 -3.52 12.42
C ASP A 81 -3.83 -2.50 11.87
N THR A 82 -4.98 -2.99 11.42
CA THR A 82 -6.07 -2.19 10.84
C THR A 82 -7.25 -2.02 11.79
N SER A 83 -7.08 -2.35 13.07
CA SER A 83 -8.13 -2.28 14.10
C SER A 83 -8.72 -0.88 14.32
N GLN A 84 -7.98 0.16 13.93
CA GLN A 84 -8.41 1.56 13.99
C GLN A 84 -9.46 1.92 12.91
N VAL A 85 -9.60 1.10 11.87
CA VAL A 85 -10.55 1.31 10.78
C VAL A 85 -11.97 0.99 11.29
N PRO A 86 -12.90 1.96 11.27
CA PRO A 86 -14.23 1.78 11.85
C PRO A 86 -15.17 0.91 11.00
N ASP A 87 -14.95 0.85 9.67
CA ASP A 87 -15.78 0.07 8.75
C ASP A 87 -15.17 -1.32 8.52
N ASP A 88 -15.92 -2.38 8.85
CA ASP A 88 -15.45 -3.76 8.74
C ASP A 88 -15.12 -4.18 7.29
N LYS A 89 -15.85 -3.66 6.30
CA LYS A 89 -15.63 -3.99 4.87
C LYS A 89 -14.43 -3.24 4.32
N LEU A 90 -14.21 -2.00 4.76
CA LEU A 90 -13.02 -1.24 4.45
C LEU A 90 -11.79 -1.88 5.09
N ARG A 91 -11.91 -2.33 6.34
CA ARG A 91 -10.84 -3.04 7.05
C ARG A 91 -10.43 -4.30 6.30
N ASP A 92 -11.39 -5.13 5.88
CA ASP A 92 -11.13 -6.34 5.09
C ASP A 92 -10.45 -6.04 3.74
N LEU A 93 -10.85 -4.94 3.09
CA LEU A 93 -10.20 -4.47 1.87
C LEU A 93 -8.75 -4.03 2.13
N ILE A 94 -8.52 -3.23 3.17
CA ILE A 94 -7.20 -2.74 3.54
C ILE A 94 -6.29 -3.91 3.92
N ASP A 95 -6.78 -4.86 4.72
CA ASP A 95 -6.03 -6.08 5.08
C ASP A 95 -5.62 -6.89 3.84
N SER A 96 -6.50 -6.98 2.86
CA SER A 96 -6.22 -7.64 1.58
C SER A 96 -5.17 -6.89 0.76
N CYS A 97 -5.20 -5.57 0.76
CA CYS A 97 -4.20 -4.72 0.07
C CYS A 97 -2.83 -4.75 0.78
N LEU A 98 -2.82 -4.77 2.12
CA LEU A 98 -1.62 -4.78 2.95
C LEU A 98 -1.04 -6.17 3.17
N GLN A 99 -1.26 -7.10 2.24
CA GLN A 99 -0.61 -8.39 2.27
C GLN A 99 0.87 -8.29 1.91
N ARG A 100 1.72 -8.93 2.72
CA ARG A 100 3.18 -8.96 2.52
C ARG A 100 3.58 -9.62 1.21
N ASP A 101 2.88 -10.67 0.81
CA ASP A 101 3.13 -11.38 -0.44
C ASP A 101 2.45 -10.65 -1.61
N PRO A 102 3.20 -10.08 -2.57
CA PRO A 102 2.63 -9.34 -3.68
C PRO A 102 1.69 -10.20 -4.54
N LYS A 103 1.89 -11.53 -4.57
CA LYS A 103 1.04 -12.45 -5.33
C LYS A 103 -0.33 -12.68 -4.71
N LYS A 104 -0.46 -12.42 -3.41
CA LYS A 104 -1.73 -12.56 -2.69
C LYS A 104 -2.51 -11.25 -2.63
N ARG A 105 -1.90 -10.13 -3.04
CA ARG A 105 -2.60 -8.85 -3.14
C ARG A 105 -3.66 -8.94 -4.25
N PRO A 106 -4.87 -8.41 -4.00
CA PRO A 106 -5.91 -8.39 -5.01
C PRO A 106 -5.50 -7.50 -6.18
N SER A 107 -5.94 -7.83 -7.39
CA SER A 107 -5.81 -6.93 -8.54
C SER A 107 -6.73 -5.71 -8.38
N ILE A 108 -6.45 -4.62 -9.10
CA ILE A 108 -7.30 -3.43 -9.10
C ILE A 108 -8.77 -3.78 -9.44
N THR A 109 -8.99 -4.74 -10.34
CA THR A 109 -10.32 -5.20 -10.70
C THR A 109 -11.01 -5.91 -9.53
N GLN A 110 -10.27 -6.71 -8.76
CA GLN A 110 -10.80 -7.37 -7.57
C GLN A 110 -11.10 -6.38 -6.45
N ILE A 111 -10.29 -5.33 -6.31
CA ILE A 111 -10.53 -4.22 -5.39
C ILE A 111 -11.84 -3.51 -5.76
N LEU A 112 -12.04 -3.15 -7.03
CA LEU A 112 -13.26 -2.48 -7.50
C LEU A 112 -14.52 -3.35 -7.36
N LEU A 113 -14.37 -4.68 -7.41
CA LEU A 113 -15.43 -5.65 -7.18
C LEU A 113 -15.60 -6.02 -5.70
N HIS A 114 -14.86 -5.38 -4.79
CA HIS A 114 -14.96 -5.68 -3.37
C HIS A 114 -16.33 -5.21 -2.82
N PRO A 115 -16.94 -5.93 -1.85
CA PRO A 115 -18.19 -5.53 -1.21
C PRO A 115 -18.19 -4.09 -0.67
N TYR A 116 -17.03 -3.55 -0.30
CA TYR A 116 -16.89 -2.14 0.08
C TYR A 116 -17.38 -1.19 -1.03
N PHE A 117 -16.91 -1.37 -2.27
CA PHE A 117 -17.31 -0.54 -3.42
C PHE A 117 -18.65 -0.97 -4.04
N LEU A 118 -19.01 -2.26 -3.96
CA LEU A 118 -20.26 -2.77 -4.51
C LEU A 118 -21.49 -2.47 -3.63
N THR A 119 -21.33 -2.45 -2.29
CA THR A 119 -22.46 -2.09 -1.41
C THR A 119 -22.79 -0.61 -1.54
N THR A 120 -21.83 0.23 -1.90
CA THR A 120 -21.99 1.65 -2.19
C THR A 120 -22.49 1.92 -3.61
N GLY A 121 -23.54 1.23 -4.06
CA GLY A 121 -24.39 1.72 -5.16
C GLY A 121 -25.00 3.10 -4.88
N PHE A 122 -24.92 3.55 -3.61
CA PHE A 122 -25.08 4.91 -3.11
C PHE A 122 -24.01 5.18 -2.03
N GLY A 123 -22.75 5.42 -2.42
CA GLY A 123 -21.71 5.90 -1.49
C GLY A 123 -21.82 7.41 -1.25
N PRO A 124 -21.25 7.97 -0.16
CA PRO A 124 -21.31 9.41 0.15
C PRO A 124 -20.60 10.34 -0.87
N PHE A 125 -20.06 9.78 -1.96
CA PHE A 125 -19.36 10.48 -3.03
C PHE A 125 -20.01 10.26 -4.41
N SER A 126 -21.30 9.90 -4.48
CA SER A 126 -22.02 9.89 -5.76
C SER A 126 -22.21 11.33 -6.27
N PHE A 127 -21.66 11.63 -7.45
CA PHE A 127 -22.00 12.80 -8.27
C PHE A 127 -23.37 12.61 -8.93
#